data_AF-A0A9D2GG54-F1
#
_entry.id   AF-A0A9D2GG54-F1
#
_cell.length_a   1.000
_cell.length_b   1.000
_cell.length_c   1.000
_cell.angle_alpha   90.00
_cell.angle_beta   90.00
_cell.angle_gamma   90.00
#
_symmetry.space_group_name_H-M   'P 1'
#
loop_
_entity.id
_entity.type
_entity.pdbx_description
1 polymer ?
#
loop_
_entity_poly.entity_id
_entity_poly.type
_entity_poly.pdbx_seq_one_letter_code
_entity_poly.pdbx_strand_id
1 'polypeptide(L)'
;MAESRGKGKRKLKKWLLIPAVIFLLLIAVGFSVRITEVTVTGNSRCSSEEITRILFPTAKERNLVYCYLNDRLGDHKKIPYVEDYDLEFVSPTHVEVIVYEKSIVGYLRYMSSYMYFDKDGIIVDSTNEKLEGVPEVTGLEFGHIALYAPLPVEDSQVFDEILSLTQALYDYEIQVDEIHFGARNQVTLKIGEIDVELGSSDSINGKVAVLHDTLPVLEGQAGTLYLDSYDEANTSRTYTFKKRS
;
A
#
# COMPACT_ATOMS: atom_id res chain seq x y z
N MET A 1 63.32 50.22 -31.47
CA MET A 1 62.61 49.53 -32.57
C MET A 1 62.14 48.17 -32.03
N ALA A 2 60.93 47.77 -32.42
CA ALA A 2 59.93 47.08 -31.59
C ALA A 2 60.13 45.59 -31.22
N GLU A 3 59.36 45.20 -30.19
CA GLU A 3 59.10 43.85 -29.64
C GLU A 3 58.91 42.72 -30.66
N SER A 4 59.21 41.49 -30.23
CA SER A 4 58.37 40.33 -30.56
C SER A 4 58.29 39.37 -29.38
N ARG A 5 57.20 39.51 -28.63
CA ARG A 5 56.76 38.69 -27.50
C ARG A 5 56.26 37.30 -27.96
N GLY A 6 56.52 36.31 -27.11
CA GLY A 6 56.12 34.92 -27.28
C GLY A 6 54.64 34.69 -27.61
N LYS A 7 54.40 33.93 -28.68
CA LYS A 7 53.09 33.37 -29.08
C LYS A 7 53.17 31.85 -29.21
N GLY A 8 53.61 31.16 -28.16
CA GLY A 8 53.70 29.69 -28.16
C GLY A 8 52.63 28.94 -27.37
N LYS A 9 52.05 29.55 -26.32
CA LYS A 9 51.22 28.83 -25.33
C LYS A 9 49.70 29.00 -25.47
N ARG A 10 49.20 29.75 -26.48
CA ARG A 10 47.76 30.07 -26.63
C ARG A 10 46.95 29.08 -27.46
N LYS A 11 47.58 28.25 -28.31
CA LYS A 11 46.85 27.29 -29.17
C LYS A 11 46.46 26.00 -28.44
N LEU A 12 47.23 25.58 -27.44
CA LEU A 12 46.94 24.36 -26.66
C LEU A 12 45.69 24.53 -25.76
N LYS A 13 45.42 25.74 -25.24
CA LYS A 13 44.20 26.04 -24.46
C LYS A 13 42.91 26.05 -25.29
N LYS A 14 42.98 26.32 -26.60
CA LYS A 14 41.80 26.34 -27.49
C LYS A 14 41.28 24.95 -27.83
N TRP A 15 42.14 23.94 -27.88
CA TRP A 15 41.75 22.54 -28.09
C TRP A 15 41.09 21.88 -26.87
N LEU A 16 41.33 22.41 -25.65
CA LEU A 16 40.63 21.99 -24.42
C LEU A 16 39.26 22.68 -24.25
N LEU A 17 39.05 23.84 -24.86
CA LEU A 17 37.79 24.59 -24.78
C LEU A 17 36.67 23.93 -25.62
N ILE A 18 36.99 23.39 -26.79
CA ILE A 18 36.02 22.72 -27.67
C ILE A 18 35.34 21.52 -26.98
N PRO A 19 36.06 20.54 -26.40
CA PRO A 19 35.42 19.42 -25.69
C PRO A 19 34.65 19.89 -24.45
N ALA A 20 35.14 20.92 -23.74
CA ALA A 20 34.42 21.49 -22.60
C ALA A 20 33.08 22.13 -23.01
N VAL A 21 33.04 22.83 -24.15
CA VAL A 21 31.80 23.42 -24.68
C VAL A 21 30.83 22.34 -25.18
N ILE A 22 31.33 21.31 -25.86
CA ILE A 22 30.52 20.16 -26.30
C ILE A 22 29.90 19.44 -25.09
N PHE A 23 30.70 19.22 -24.04
CA PHE A 23 30.23 18.63 -22.80
C PHE A 23 29.13 19.46 -22.13
N LEU A 24 29.31 20.78 -22.05
CA LEU A 24 28.28 21.71 -21.55
C LEU A 24 27.00 21.67 -22.38
N LEU A 25 27.10 21.57 -23.70
CA LEU A 25 25.94 21.45 -24.59
C LEU A 25 25.20 20.12 -24.36
N LEU A 26 25.91 19.01 -24.23
CA LEU A 26 25.30 17.70 -23.93
C LEU A 26 24.55 17.73 -22.59
N ILE A 27 25.14 18.36 -21.58
CA ILE A 27 24.47 18.58 -20.28
C ILE A 27 23.21 19.42 -20.47
N ALA A 28 23.30 20.55 -21.19
CA ALA A 28 22.15 21.42 -21.44
C ALA A 28 21.02 20.70 -22.19
N VAL A 29 21.34 19.84 -23.15
CA VAL A 29 20.36 18.98 -23.84
C VAL A 29 19.72 18.00 -22.87
N GLY A 30 20.50 17.31 -22.03
CA GLY A 30 19.98 16.40 -21.01
C GLY A 30 19.01 17.09 -20.04
N PHE A 31 19.34 18.29 -19.58
CA PHE A 31 18.45 19.12 -18.76
C PHE A 31 17.24 19.69 -19.51
N SER A 32 17.22 19.63 -20.84
CA SER A 32 16.06 20.03 -21.64
C SER A 32 15.08 18.86 -21.87
N VAL A 33 15.50 17.61 -21.66
CA VAL A 33 14.63 16.45 -21.82
C VAL A 33 13.66 16.35 -20.64
N ARG A 34 12.39 16.10 -20.94
CA ARG A 34 11.32 15.94 -19.96
C ARG A 34 10.65 14.59 -20.15
N ILE A 35 10.40 13.92 -19.03
CA ILE A 35 9.60 12.72 -18.95
C ILE A 35 8.15 13.13 -19.21
N THR A 36 7.61 12.64 -20.32
CA THR A 36 6.23 12.89 -20.75
C THR A 36 5.33 11.73 -20.40
N GLU A 37 5.86 10.52 -20.45
CA GLU A 37 5.15 9.28 -20.19
C GLU A 37 5.64 8.66 -18.89
N VAL A 38 4.71 8.35 -18.00
CA VAL A 38 4.97 7.62 -16.76
C VAL A 38 3.97 6.48 -16.71
N THR A 39 4.49 5.26 -16.67
CA THR A 39 3.70 4.05 -16.44
C THR A 39 3.96 3.58 -15.02
N VAL A 40 2.94 3.02 -14.38
CA VAL A 40 3.04 2.50 -13.01
C VAL A 40 2.57 1.06 -13.04
N THR A 41 3.37 0.16 -12.49
CA THR A 41 3.10 -1.28 -12.41
C THR A 41 3.28 -1.76 -10.97
N GLY A 42 2.67 -2.90 -10.63
CA GLY A 42 2.70 -3.44 -9.27
C GLY A 42 1.77 -2.73 -8.27
N ASN A 43 0.99 -1.75 -8.72
CA ASN A 43 0.04 -1.02 -7.88
C ASN A 43 -1.37 -1.66 -7.96
N SER A 44 -1.83 -2.23 -6.86
CA SER A 44 -3.17 -2.83 -6.72
C SER A 44 -4.08 -2.02 -5.79
N ARG A 45 -3.51 -1.39 -4.75
CA ARG A 45 -4.23 -0.62 -3.74
C ARG A 45 -4.10 0.89 -3.93
N CYS A 46 -3.00 1.37 -4.50
CA CYS A 46 -2.81 2.79 -4.80
C CYS A 46 -2.98 3.07 -6.31
N SER A 47 -3.66 4.16 -6.65
CA SER A 47 -3.89 4.52 -8.06
C SER A 47 -2.60 5.01 -8.73
N SER A 48 -2.42 4.70 -10.02
CA SER A 48 -1.28 5.15 -10.81
C SER A 48 -1.17 6.68 -10.85
N GLU A 49 -2.31 7.38 -10.86
CA GLU A 49 -2.38 8.83 -10.82
C GLU A 49 -1.85 9.41 -9.51
N GLU A 50 -2.17 8.79 -8.38
CA GLU A 50 -1.72 9.22 -7.05
C GLU A 50 -0.21 9.02 -6.89
N ILE A 51 0.30 7.84 -7.26
CA ILE A 51 1.73 7.55 -7.28
C ILE A 51 2.46 8.56 -8.17
N THR A 52 1.94 8.81 -9.37
CA THR A 52 2.52 9.77 -10.31
C THR A 52 2.52 11.20 -9.73
N ARG A 53 1.46 11.61 -9.02
CA ARG A 53 1.40 12.93 -8.37
C ARG A 53 2.42 13.06 -7.25
N ILE A 54 2.62 12.01 -6.45
CA ILE A 54 3.59 12.03 -5.33
C ILE A 54 5.03 12.05 -5.88
N LEU A 55 5.32 11.21 -6.87
CA LEU A 55 6.68 11.08 -7.42
C LEU A 55 7.05 12.24 -8.36
N PHE A 56 6.13 12.67 -9.22
CA PHE A 56 6.36 13.66 -10.28
C PHE A 56 5.45 14.91 -10.18
N PRO A 57 5.44 15.63 -9.04
CA PRO A 57 4.53 16.74 -8.81
C PRO A 57 4.81 17.98 -9.67
N THR A 58 6.07 18.22 -10.06
CA THR A 58 6.44 19.43 -10.81
C THR A 58 7.29 19.13 -12.05
N ALA A 59 7.54 20.17 -12.86
CA ALA A 59 8.41 20.08 -14.02
C ALA A 59 9.87 19.71 -13.66
N LYS A 60 10.29 19.93 -12.41
CA LYS A 60 11.62 19.56 -11.92
C LYS A 60 11.74 18.05 -11.78
N GLU A 61 10.80 17.39 -11.11
CA GLU A 61 10.81 15.93 -10.95
C GLU A 61 10.61 15.22 -12.29
N ARG A 62 9.90 15.85 -13.24
CA ARG A 62 9.78 15.35 -14.62
C ARG A 62 11.01 15.60 -15.50
N ASN A 63 12.05 16.29 -15.02
CA ASN A 63 13.28 16.41 -15.77
C ASN A 63 14.08 15.10 -15.71
N LEU A 64 14.50 14.56 -16.86
CA LEU A 64 15.18 13.27 -16.94
C LEU A 64 16.43 13.19 -16.04
N VAL A 65 17.33 14.18 -16.16
CA VAL A 65 18.59 14.19 -15.41
C VAL A 65 18.33 14.33 -13.92
N TYR A 66 17.41 15.22 -13.53
CA TYR A 66 17.05 15.38 -12.13
C TYR A 66 16.43 14.11 -11.55
N CYS A 67 15.48 13.50 -12.25
CA CYS A 67 14.83 12.25 -11.84
C CYS A 67 15.87 11.15 -11.62
N TYR A 68 16.72 10.89 -12.63
CA TYR A 68 17.75 9.85 -12.58
C TYR A 68 18.76 10.04 -11.44
N LEU A 69 19.15 11.29 -11.15
CA LEU A 69 20.04 11.57 -10.04
C LEU A 69 19.33 11.43 -8.69
N ASN A 70 18.08 11.87 -8.59
CA ASN A 70 17.30 11.77 -7.36
C ASN A 70 16.98 10.32 -7.01
N ASP A 71 16.68 9.49 -8.01
CA ASP A 71 16.49 8.05 -7.89
C ASP A 71 17.69 7.36 -7.23
N ARG A 72 18.92 7.68 -7.70
CA ARG A 72 20.14 7.01 -7.23
C ARG A 72 20.75 7.57 -5.95
N LEU A 73 20.50 8.85 -5.66
CA LEU A 73 21.20 9.58 -4.60
C LEU A 73 20.26 10.13 -3.53
N GLY A 74 18.95 10.18 -3.80
CA GLY A 74 17.95 10.68 -2.89
C GLY A 74 17.25 9.53 -2.16
N ASP A 75 16.55 9.89 -1.08
CA ASP A 75 15.70 8.95 -0.36
C ASP A 75 14.38 8.73 -1.11
N HIS A 76 13.86 7.51 -1.01
CA HIS A 76 12.55 7.19 -1.57
C HIS A 76 11.45 7.96 -0.85
N LYS A 77 10.47 8.44 -1.64
CA LYS A 77 9.32 9.14 -1.10
C LYS A 77 8.38 8.14 -0.42
N LYS A 78 7.82 8.51 0.72
CA LYS A 78 6.78 7.71 1.37
C LYS A 78 5.49 7.81 0.56
N ILE A 79 4.98 6.67 0.11
CA ILE A 79 3.70 6.53 -0.58
C ILE A 79 2.82 5.59 0.28
N PRO A 80 1.54 5.91 0.53
CA PRO A 80 0.63 5.02 1.24
C PRO A 80 0.59 3.62 0.59
N TYR A 81 0.52 2.56 1.41
CA TYR A 81 0.50 1.16 0.98
C TYR A 81 1.76 0.65 0.27
N VAL A 82 2.75 1.50 0.00
CA VAL A 82 3.96 1.12 -0.74
C VAL A 82 5.11 0.88 0.25
N GLU A 83 5.73 -0.30 0.13
CA GLU A 83 6.95 -0.64 0.85
C GLU A 83 8.14 0.04 0.18
N ASP A 84 8.25 -0.15 -1.14
CA ASP A 84 9.31 0.43 -1.95
C ASP A 84 8.89 0.60 -3.42
N TYR A 85 9.70 1.29 -4.21
CA TYR A 85 9.50 1.38 -5.65
C TYR A 85 10.82 1.54 -6.40
N ASP A 86 10.89 1.04 -7.63
CA ASP A 86 12.01 1.26 -8.55
C ASP A 86 11.59 2.13 -9.74
N LEU A 87 12.54 2.91 -10.27
CA LEU A 87 12.35 3.68 -11.50
C LEU A 87 13.15 3.09 -12.66
N GLU A 88 12.43 2.50 -13.62
CA GLU A 88 13.02 1.97 -14.85
C GLU A 88 12.91 2.97 -16.01
N PHE A 89 14.06 3.40 -16.52
CA PHE A 89 14.13 4.41 -17.58
C PHE A 89 14.05 3.74 -18.97
N VAL A 90 12.84 3.36 -19.37
CA VAL A 90 12.55 2.72 -20.67
C VAL A 90 13.03 3.58 -21.85
N SER A 91 12.87 4.90 -21.76
CA SER A 91 13.43 5.85 -22.73
C SER A 91 13.69 7.23 -22.09
N PRO A 92 14.36 8.17 -22.76
CA PRO A 92 14.58 9.52 -22.22
C PRO A 92 13.30 10.28 -21.84
N THR A 93 12.15 9.89 -22.39
CA THR A 93 10.84 10.53 -22.14
C THR A 93 9.82 9.61 -21.48
N HIS A 94 10.19 8.36 -21.18
CA HIS A 94 9.34 7.33 -20.59
C HIS A 94 10.02 6.71 -19.38
N VAL A 95 9.35 6.76 -18.23
CA VAL A 95 9.77 6.08 -17.01
C VAL A 95 8.66 5.13 -16.56
N GLU A 96 9.04 3.90 -16.23
CA GLU A 96 8.19 2.93 -15.55
C GLU A 96 8.49 2.97 -14.06
N VAL A 97 7.45 3.09 -13.23
CA VAL A 97 7.51 2.97 -11.77
C VAL A 97 7.06 1.57 -11.40
N ILE A 98 7.98 0.74 -10.90
CA ILE A 98 7.68 -0.60 -10.43
C ILE A 98 7.43 -0.50 -8.93
N VAL A 99 6.20 -0.73 -8.49
CA VAL A 99 5.78 -0.56 -7.10
C VAL A 99 5.76 -1.88 -6.37
N TYR A 100 6.32 -1.89 -5.17
CA TYR A 100 6.25 -3.00 -4.22
C TYR A 100 5.30 -2.62 -3.09
N GLU A 101 4.07 -3.14 -3.12
CA GLU A 101 3.06 -2.86 -2.09
C GLU A 101 3.32 -3.66 -0.81
N LYS A 102 2.99 -3.03 0.33
CA LYS A 102 3.01 -3.67 1.64
C LYS A 102 1.95 -4.77 1.69
N SER A 103 2.32 -5.93 2.22
CA SER A 103 1.36 -6.97 2.57
C SER A 103 0.65 -6.57 3.86
N ILE A 104 -0.52 -5.94 3.77
CA ILE A 104 -1.32 -5.51 4.92
C ILE A 104 -2.59 -6.36 4.99
N VAL A 105 -2.83 -6.98 6.15
CA VAL A 105 -4.07 -7.76 6.41
C VAL A 105 -5.05 -7.02 7.31
N GLY A 106 -4.55 -6.15 8.18
CA GLY A 106 -5.36 -5.40 9.12
C GLY A 106 -4.56 -4.36 9.87
N TYR A 107 -5.24 -3.59 10.72
CA TYR A 107 -4.60 -2.68 11.65
C TYR A 107 -5.24 -2.76 13.03
N LEU A 108 -4.52 -2.31 14.04
CA LEU A 108 -5.05 -2.06 15.38
C LEU A 108 -4.74 -0.63 15.81
N ARG A 109 -5.47 -0.14 16.81
CA ARG A 109 -5.17 1.15 17.44
C ARG A 109 -4.22 0.95 18.60
N TYR A 110 -3.11 1.68 18.59
CA TYR A 110 -2.18 1.74 19.70
C TYR A 110 -1.84 3.19 20.00
N MET A 111 -2.27 3.66 21.18
CA MET A 111 -2.21 5.08 21.56
C MET A 111 -2.92 5.98 20.54
N SER A 112 -2.19 6.82 19.81
CA SER A 112 -2.74 7.76 18.82
C SER A 112 -2.36 7.37 17.38
N SER A 113 -1.96 6.11 17.15
CA SER A 113 -1.52 5.63 15.86
C SER A 113 -2.25 4.36 15.44
N TYR A 114 -2.38 4.20 14.12
CA TYR A 114 -2.85 3.00 13.46
C TYR A 114 -1.63 2.13 13.15
N MET A 115 -1.55 0.97 13.79
CA MET A 115 -0.46 0.01 13.61
C MET A 115 -0.90 -1.06 12.63
N TYR A 116 -0.30 -1.07 11.45
CA TYR A 116 -0.62 -2.00 10.37
C TYR A 116 0.26 -3.23 10.48
N PHE A 117 -0.33 -4.40 10.27
CA PHE A 117 0.39 -5.66 10.32
C PHE A 117 0.15 -6.53 9.09
N ASP A 118 1.13 -7.38 8.82
CA ASP A 118 1.09 -8.34 7.72
C ASP A 118 0.50 -9.69 8.13
N LYS A 119 0.49 -10.64 7.21
CA LYS A 119 -0.03 -12.00 7.42
C LYS A 119 0.67 -12.78 8.54
N ASP A 120 1.89 -12.40 8.91
CA ASP A 120 2.71 -13.06 9.92
C ASP A 120 2.60 -12.31 11.27
N GLY A 121 1.71 -11.31 11.38
CA GLY A 121 1.51 -10.50 12.56
C GLY A 121 2.62 -9.48 12.81
N ILE A 122 3.50 -9.22 11.84
CA ILE A 122 4.57 -8.24 11.94
C ILE A 122 4.02 -6.85 11.71
N ILE A 123 4.35 -5.89 12.59
CA ILE A 123 3.97 -4.49 12.38
C ILE A 123 4.82 -3.89 11.25
N VAL A 124 4.19 -3.57 10.12
CA VAL A 124 4.87 -3.08 8.90
C VAL A 124 4.71 -1.57 8.69
N ASP A 125 3.75 -0.94 9.37
CA ASP A 125 3.58 0.51 9.29
C ASP A 125 2.91 1.11 10.53
N SER A 126 3.11 2.40 10.71
CA SER A 126 2.46 3.21 11.73
C SER A 126 2.13 4.59 11.18
N THR A 127 0.84 4.91 11.11
CA THR A 127 0.36 6.21 10.63
C THR A 127 -0.55 6.86 11.67
N ASN A 128 -0.77 8.17 11.53
CA ASN A 128 -1.78 8.91 12.30
C ASN A 128 -3.10 9.08 11.51
N GLU A 129 -3.12 8.64 10.25
CA GLU A 129 -4.26 8.70 9.35
C GLU A 129 -4.63 7.29 8.90
N LYS A 130 -5.92 6.94 8.99
CA LYS A 130 -6.39 5.61 8.63
C LYS A 130 -6.25 5.40 7.12
N LEU A 131 -5.58 4.32 6.76
CA LEU A 131 -5.62 3.72 5.43
C LEU A 131 -7.02 3.15 5.14
N GLU A 132 -7.63 3.62 4.06
CA GLU A 132 -8.93 3.14 3.55
C GLU A 132 -8.87 1.67 3.11
N GLY A 133 -9.97 0.95 3.28
CA GLY A 133 -10.11 -0.44 2.83
C GLY A 133 -9.30 -1.47 3.64
N VAL A 134 -8.62 -1.06 4.71
CA VAL A 134 -7.99 -1.97 5.68
C VAL A 134 -8.90 -2.13 6.90
N PRO A 135 -9.26 -3.36 7.32
CA PRO A 135 -10.12 -3.57 8.48
C PRO A 135 -9.36 -3.30 9.80
N GLU A 136 -10.08 -2.78 10.78
CA GLU A 136 -9.61 -2.73 12.17
C GLU A 136 -9.72 -4.11 12.82
N VAL A 137 -8.69 -4.56 13.53
CA VAL A 137 -8.73 -5.79 14.32
C VAL A 137 -8.77 -5.44 15.80
N THR A 138 -9.83 -5.87 16.47
CA THR A 138 -10.11 -5.53 17.88
C THR A 138 -10.32 -6.80 18.72
N GLY A 139 -10.30 -6.66 20.05
CA GLY A 139 -10.52 -7.76 20.98
C GLY A 139 -9.27 -8.61 21.29
N LEU A 140 -8.16 -8.36 20.60
CA LEU A 140 -6.86 -8.96 20.92
C LEU A 140 -6.25 -8.34 22.18
N GLU A 141 -5.75 -9.18 23.09
CA GLU A 141 -4.89 -8.75 24.19
C GLU A 141 -3.41 -8.81 23.76
N PHE A 142 -2.69 -7.70 23.91
CA PHE A 142 -1.29 -7.61 23.48
C PHE A 142 -0.46 -6.70 24.39
N GLY A 143 0.85 -6.95 24.41
CA GLY A 143 1.84 -6.17 25.13
C GLY A 143 2.29 -4.89 24.40
N HIS A 144 3.53 -4.46 24.68
CA HIS A 144 4.08 -3.25 24.05
C HIS A 144 4.42 -3.50 22.58
N ILE A 145 3.83 -2.71 21.68
CA ILE A 145 4.03 -2.83 20.24
C ILE A 145 5.28 -2.09 19.78
N ALA A 146 6.06 -2.70 18.88
CA ALA A 146 7.18 -2.07 18.19
C ALA A 146 7.04 -2.22 16.67
N LEU A 147 7.51 -1.22 15.92
CA LEU A 147 7.54 -1.26 14.45
C LEU A 147 8.58 -2.28 13.98
N TYR A 148 8.27 -3.02 12.92
CA TYR A 148 9.07 -4.11 12.36
C TYR A 148 9.30 -5.29 13.32
N ALA A 149 8.38 -5.48 14.27
CA ALA A 149 8.39 -6.60 15.20
C ALA A 149 7.02 -7.31 15.19
N PRO A 150 6.97 -8.60 15.58
CA PRO A 150 5.70 -9.29 15.79
C PRO A 150 4.86 -8.58 16.84
N LEU A 151 3.55 -8.50 16.61
CA LEU A 151 2.58 -8.07 17.59
C LEU A 151 2.61 -9.06 18.79
N PRO A 152 2.92 -8.60 20.02
CA PRO A 152 3.08 -9.49 21.16
C PRO A 152 1.72 -9.92 21.75
N VAL A 153 1.06 -10.86 21.07
CA VAL A 153 -0.13 -11.58 21.57
C VAL A 153 0.29 -12.85 22.33
N GLU A 154 -0.58 -13.34 23.23
CA GLU A 154 -0.34 -14.62 23.93
C GLU A 154 -0.45 -15.83 23.00
N ASP A 155 -1.44 -15.80 22.09
CA ASP A 155 -1.68 -16.87 21.12
C ASP A 155 -1.47 -16.34 19.69
N SER A 156 -0.37 -16.73 19.07
CA SER A 156 -0.06 -16.34 17.68
C SER A 156 -0.94 -17.02 16.64
N GLN A 157 -1.68 -18.09 16.97
CA GLN A 157 -2.58 -18.76 16.03
C GLN A 157 -3.72 -17.86 15.56
N VAL A 158 -4.01 -16.79 16.30
CA VAL A 158 -5.01 -15.80 15.90
C VAL A 158 -4.67 -15.15 14.55
N PHE A 159 -3.40 -15.04 14.18
CA PHE A 159 -3.01 -14.49 12.88
C PHE A 159 -3.37 -15.43 11.72
N ASP A 160 -3.36 -16.75 11.93
CA ASP A 160 -3.81 -17.72 10.92
C ASP A 160 -5.32 -17.57 10.67
N GLU A 161 -6.10 -17.31 11.72
CA GLU A 161 -7.54 -17.04 11.63
C GLU A 161 -7.81 -15.70 10.91
N ILE A 162 -7.10 -14.63 11.31
CA ILE A 162 -7.19 -13.31 10.64
C ILE A 162 -6.85 -13.44 9.16
N LEU A 163 -5.76 -14.13 8.83
CA LEU A 163 -5.32 -14.32 7.45
C LEU A 163 -6.37 -15.09 6.64
N SER A 164 -6.85 -16.22 7.17
CA SER A 164 -7.84 -17.06 6.49
C SER A 164 -9.14 -16.28 6.22
N LEU A 165 -9.59 -15.51 7.20
CA LEU A 165 -10.79 -14.69 7.08
C LEU A 165 -10.62 -13.52 6.12
N THR A 166 -9.52 -12.78 6.23
CA THR A 166 -9.25 -11.63 5.34
C THR A 166 -9.04 -12.05 3.89
N GLN A 167 -8.44 -13.22 3.64
CA GLN A 167 -8.36 -13.83 2.31
C GLN A 167 -9.75 -14.19 1.77
N ALA A 168 -10.57 -14.88 2.55
CA ALA A 168 -11.92 -15.22 2.13
C ALA A 168 -12.74 -13.96 1.82
N LEU A 169 -12.67 -12.93 2.68
CA LEU A 169 -13.35 -11.65 2.44
C LEU A 169 -12.85 -10.97 1.15
N TYR A 170 -11.54 -11.00 0.90
CA TYR A 170 -10.94 -10.45 -0.32
C TYR A 170 -11.40 -11.18 -1.58
N ASP A 171 -11.42 -12.51 -1.57
CA ASP A 171 -11.84 -13.35 -2.70
C ASP A 171 -13.30 -13.10 -3.10
N TYR A 172 -14.15 -12.77 -2.13
CA TYR A 172 -15.54 -12.39 -2.34
C TYR A 172 -15.76 -10.87 -2.47
N GLU A 173 -14.68 -10.07 -2.56
CA GLU A 173 -14.72 -8.61 -2.68
C GLU A 173 -15.52 -7.90 -1.57
N ILE A 174 -15.58 -8.49 -0.37
CA ILE A 174 -16.30 -7.95 0.79
C ILE A 174 -15.38 -7.01 1.58
N GLN A 175 -15.73 -5.73 1.60
CA GLN A 175 -15.08 -4.76 2.47
C GLN A 175 -15.67 -4.79 3.89
N VAL A 176 -14.78 -4.87 4.88
CA VAL A 176 -15.14 -4.93 6.30
C VAL A 176 -14.47 -3.78 7.04
N ASP A 177 -15.22 -3.12 7.92
CA ASP A 177 -14.73 -2.01 8.73
C ASP A 177 -13.91 -2.50 9.94
N GLU A 178 -14.40 -3.55 10.60
CA GLU A 178 -13.83 -4.12 11.82
C GLU A 178 -14.00 -5.65 11.86
N ILE A 179 -12.97 -6.35 12.32
CA ILE A 179 -12.97 -7.76 12.69
C ILE A 179 -12.71 -7.82 14.20
N HIS A 180 -13.73 -8.18 14.96
CA HIS A 180 -13.66 -8.29 16.41
C HIS A 180 -13.44 -9.75 16.82
N PHE A 181 -12.39 -9.99 17.61
CA PHE A 181 -12.13 -11.28 18.24
C PHE A 181 -12.63 -11.27 19.69
N GLY A 182 -13.75 -11.94 19.92
CA GLY A 182 -14.34 -12.11 21.25
C GLY A 182 -13.78 -13.31 22.01
N ALA A 183 -14.37 -13.59 23.17
CA ALA A 183 -13.99 -14.74 23.98
C ALA A 183 -14.14 -16.07 23.21
N ARG A 184 -13.18 -17.00 23.39
CA ARG A 184 -13.14 -18.30 22.69
C ARG A 184 -13.11 -18.17 21.17
N ASN A 185 -12.41 -17.15 20.66
CA ASN A 185 -12.24 -16.85 19.23
C ASN A 185 -13.59 -16.78 18.47
N GLN A 186 -14.63 -16.25 19.13
CA GLN A 186 -15.85 -15.90 18.42
C GLN A 186 -15.61 -14.62 17.64
N VAL A 187 -15.80 -14.69 16.32
CA VAL A 187 -15.53 -13.57 15.43
C VAL A 187 -16.82 -12.85 15.08
N THR A 188 -16.77 -11.52 15.20
CA THR A 188 -17.84 -10.62 14.74
C THR A 188 -17.24 -9.67 13.71
N LEU A 189 -17.91 -9.50 12.56
CA LEU A 189 -17.54 -8.50 11.57
C LEU A 189 -18.44 -7.27 11.69
N LYS A 190 -17.91 -6.10 11.37
CA LYS A 190 -18.70 -4.88 11.20
C LYS A 190 -18.62 -4.40 9.76
N ILE A 191 -19.78 -4.22 9.14
CA ILE A 191 -19.92 -3.75 7.76
C ILE A 191 -20.99 -2.65 7.76
N GLY A 192 -20.53 -1.40 7.83
CA GLY A 192 -21.39 -0.22 8.02
C GLY A 192 -22.25 -0.34 9.28
N GLU A 193 -23.57 -0.45 9.08
CA GLU A 193 -24.57 -0.57 10.15
C GLU A 193 -24.97 -2.03 10.47
N ILE A 194 -24.32 -3.01 9.83
CA ILE A 194 -24.55 -4.43 10.02
C ILE A 194 -23.41 -5.03 10.83
N ASP A 195 -23.75 -5.64 11.96
CA ASP A 195 -22.85 -6.56 12.67
C ASP A 195 -23.10 -7.97 12.16
N VAL A 196 -22.04 -8.75 11.92
CA VAL A 196 -22.13 -10.14 11.46
C VAL A 196 -21.50 -11.04 12.52
N GLU A 197 -22.32 -11.81 13.23
CA GLU A 197 -21.85 -12.83 14.17
C GLU A 197 -21.46 -14.08 13.39
N LEU A 198 -20.16 -14.22 13.12
CA LEU A 198 -19.60 -15.32 12.33
C LEU A 198 -19.39 -16.58 13.18
N GLY A 199 -19.18 -16.40 14.49
CA GLY A 199 -18.92 -17.48 15.42
C GLY A 199 -17.49 -18.01 15.30
N SER A 200 -17.30 -19.34 15.31
CA SER A 200 -15.98 -19.96 15.13
C SER A 200 -15.44 -19.81 13.70
N SER A 201 -14.14 -20.05 13.55
CA SER A 201 -13.39 -20.10 12.28
C SER A 201 -13.70 -21.32 11.40
N ASP A 202 -14.63 -22.19 11.81
CA ASP A 202 -15.07 -23.33 10.99
C ASP A 202 -15.86 -22.84 9.76
N SER A 203 -15.64 -23.49 8.62
CA SER A 203 -16.37 -23.23 7.37
C SER A 203 -16.39 -21.75 6.96
N ILE A 204 -15.29 -21.01 7.18
CA ILE A 204 -15.14 -19.58 6.83
C ILE A 204 -15.60 -19.32 5.39
N ASN A 205 -15.13 -20.10 4.41
CA ASN A 205 -15.49 -19.90 3.01
C ASN A 205 -17.00 -20.01 2.77
N GLY A 206 -17.66 -21.01 3.38
CA GLY A 206 -19.11 -21.17 3.29
C GLY A 206 -19.88 -20.01 3.93
N LYS A 207 -19.44 -19.55 5.10
CA LYS A 207 -20.04 -18.40 5.80
C LYS A 207 -19.85 -17.10 5.01
N VAL A 208 -18.66 -16.85 4.48
CA VAL A 208 -18.35 -15.68 3.67
C VAL A 208 -19.11 -15.68 2.34
N ALA A 209 -19.31 -16.85 1.72
CA ALA A 209 -20.16 -16.99 0.54
C ALA A 209 -21.61 -16.59 0.84
N VAL A 210 -22.18 -17.06 1.95
CA VAL A 210 -23.53 -16.64 2.39
C VAL A 210 -23.57 -15.15 2.70
N LEU A 211 -22.51 -14.61 3.32
CA LEU A 211 -22.40 -13.19 3.60
C LEU A 211 -22.42 -12.36 2.30
N HIS A 212 -21.62 -12.74 1.31
CA HIS A 212 -21.59 -12.12 -0.02
C HIS A 212 -22.99 -12.05 -0.65
N ASP A 213 -23.73 -13.17 -0.63
CA ASP A 213 -25.05 -13.26 -1.25
C ASP A 213 -26.14 -12.48 -0.46
N THR A 214 -25.93 -12.26 0.84
CA THR A 214 -26.92 -11.62 1.72
C THR A 214 -26.72 -10.11 1.86
N LEU A 215 -25.49 -9.61 1.78
CA LEU A 215 -25.19 -8.18 1.94
C LEU A 215 -26.00 -7.28 0.99
N PRO A 216 -26.16 -7.57 -0.32
CA PRO A 216 -26.97 -6.74 -1.21
C PRO A 216 -28.46 -6.68 -0.80
N VAL A 217 -28.98 -7.73 -0.17
CA VAL A 217 -30.38 -7.79 0.28
C VAL A 217 -30.58 -6.96 1.56
N LEU A 218 -29.52 -6.78 2.33
CA LEU A 218 -29.50 -6.03 3.58
C LEU A 218 -29.05 -4.57 3.39
N GLU A 219 -28.82 -4.13 2.15
CA GLU A 219 -28.41 -2.77 1.84
C GLU A 219 -29.38 -1.73 2.45
N GLY A 220 -28.81 -0.74 3.16
CA GLY A 220 -29.58 0.30 3.86
C GLY A 220 -30.28 -0.16 5.14
N GLN A 221 -30.08 -1.41 5.58
CA GLN A 221 -30.56 -1.91 6.86
C GLN A 221 -29.49 -1.78 7.95
N ALA A 222 -29.94 -1.65 9.19
CA ALA A 222 -29.10 -1.73 10.38
C ALA A 222 -29.53 -2.94 11.21
N GLY A 223 -28.59 -3.73 11.73
CA GLY A 223 -28.94 -4.96 12.44
C GLY A 223 -27.78 -5.91 12.66
N THR A 224 -28.12 -7.11 13.12
CA THR A 224 -27.16 -8.20 13.35
C THR A 224 -27.53 -9.38 12.47
N LEU A 225 -26.59 -9.82 11.64
CA LEU A 225 -26.66 -11.05 10.86
C LEU A 225 -25.94 -12.17 11.64
N TYR A 226 -26.65 -13.25 11.94
CA TYR A 226 -26.12 -14.41 12.64
C TYR A 226 -25.79 -15.50 11.61
N LEU A 227 -24.51 -15.87 11.55
CA LEU A 227 -23.93 -16.95 10.74
C LEU A 227 -23.19 -17.99 11.60
N ASP A 228 -23.24 -17.83 12.93
CA ASP A 228 -22.65 -18.69 13.94
C ASP A 228 -23.25 -20.11 13.97
N SER A 229 -24.49 -20.28 13.46
CA SER A 229 -25.15 -21.58 13.30
C SER A 229 -25.02 -22.18 11.90
N TYR A 230 -24.14 -21.67 11.04
CA TYR A 230 -23.95 -22.18 9.69
C TYR A 230 -23.35 -23.60 9.69
N ASP A 231 -23.89 -24.47 8.84
CA ASP A 231 -23.43 -25.85 8.65
C ASP A 231 -23.49 -26.21 7.16
N GLU A 232 -22.35 -26.51 6.53
CA GLU A 232 -22.27 -26.89 5.12
C GLU A 232 -23.08 -28.15 4.79
N ALA A 233 -23.25 -29.05 5.78
CA ALA A 233 -23.98 -30.31 5.59
C ALA A 233 -25.50 -30.13 5.66
N ASN A 234 -26.00 -28.96 6.10
CA ASN A 234 -27.42 -28.74 6.36
C ASN A 234 -28.00 -27.58 5.52
N THR A 235 -28.99 -27.90 4.69
CA THR A 235 -29.54 -26.97 3.68
C THR A 235 -30.71 -26.10 4.18
N SER A 236 -31.14 -26.24 5.45
CA SER A 236 -32.23 -25.41 6.00
C SER A 236 -31.71 -24.10 6.61
N ARG A 237 -32.18 -22.95 6.07
CA ARG A 237 -31.97 -21.55 6.52
C ARG A 237 -30.71 -21.32 7.36
N THR A 238 -29.62 -21.05 6.65
CA THR A 238 -28.25 -20.97 7.15
C THR A 238 -27.86 -19.65 7.83
N TYR A 239 -28.81 -18.71 8.01
CA TYR A 239 -28.58 -17.42 8.67
C TYR A 239 -29.85 -16.81 9.25
N THR A 240 -29.70 -15.91 10.25
CA THR A 240 -30.79 -15.10 10.81
C THR A 240 -30.41 -13.63 10.82
N PHE A 241 -31.26 -12.73 10.30
CA PHE A 241 -31.04 -11.28 10.43
C PHE A 241 -32.01 -10.66 11.44
N LYS A 242 -31.47 -9.91 12.40
CA LYS A 242 -32.23 -9.17 13.40
C LYS A 242 -32.01 -7.68 13.22
N LYS A 243 -33.05 -6.97 12.77
CA LYS A 243 -32.99 -5.52 12.57
C LYS A 243 -32.78 -4.77 13.89
N ARG A 244 -31.89 -3.78 13.88
CA ARG A 244 -31.69 -2.81 14.97
C ARG A 244 -32.85 -1.80 14.88
N SER A 245 -33.65 -1.74 15.95
CA SER A 245 -34.86 -0.91 16.03
C SER A 245 -34.53 0.58 16.16
#